data_AF-A0A2T5YG46-F1
#
_entry.id   AF-A0A2T5YG46-F1
#
_cell.length_a   1.000
_cell.length_b   1.000
_cell.length_c   1.000
_cell.angle_alpha   90.00
_cell.angle_beta   90.00
_cell.angle_gamma   90.00
#
_symmetry.space_group_name_H-M   'P 1'
#
loop_
_entity.id
_entity.type
_entity.pdbx_description
1 polymer ?
#
loop_
_entity_poly.entity_id
_entity_poly.type
_entity_poly.pdbx_seq_one_letter_code
_entity_poly.pdbx_strand_id
1 'polypeptide(L)'
;MSKSILSVLVFFACSLAFPAQAQHLKRRPFLGVQIAPVSDSLAVVNQLGDGEGAMVVAVIPNSTAAALRLKPNDVIISINKETIRTANDVVAKARTFTTAEPVLVSIIRNKKQLTLKGKVKEMPREEDAAAEVIYDEVKVDHGYARLIAKKPKGKGKYPTVFFLQGYGCSSIDNLPPYDPQRRLMDGLVAKGYAVFKMDKPGAGDSQGSGPCTEIGYEEELTAFSVALKKLQTYDFVDTGNVFLFGHSLGANTAPVIAADTKVKGIIGYGMAGKPWFEYMLDVFREQRAEIGFDPVRIDEDMQVLGPLTYELLVGKKPAEELAQDPKYKQHLEQSFEYDGKGHIFGRHYRFMQEIQDVPYHKTWRDADTNVLIIYGGADLPSISPHNSQLLVNALNTMRPGSATYQFLSDTDHGFIKVGTKQDLLRLQQSDDFEAYVHEHFNPELVEMLDSWMKGIMQHQ
;
A
#
# COMPACT_ATOMS: atom_id res chain seq x y z
N MET A 1 -50.94 65.88 -6.59
CA MET A 1 -50.70 64.97 -5.44
C MET A 1 -50.29 63.61 -5.97
N SER A 2 -49.18 63.11 -5.41
CA SER A 2 -48.38 61.95 -5.81
C SER A 2 -49.12 60.61 -5.83
N LYS A 3 -48.87 59.79 -6.87
CA LYS A 3 -48.83 58.32 -6.75
C LYS A 3 -47.65 57.78 -7.57
N SER A 4 -46.57 57.52 -6.86
CA SER A 4 -45.38 56.81 -7.34
C SER A 4 -45.72 55.36 -7.68
N ILE A 5 -45.41 54.93 -8.90
CA ILE A 5 -45.40 53.53 -9.33
C ILE A 5 -44.07 52.94 -8.87
N LEU A 6 -44.12 52.07 -7.87
CA LEU A 6 -42.95 51.33 -7.39
C LEU A 6 -42.92 49.96 -8.08
N SER A 7 -42.04 49.80 -9.06
CA SER A 7 -41.73 48.54 -9.69
C SER A 7 -40.97 47.64 -8.71
N VAL A 8 -41.57 46.51 -8.32
CA VAL A 8 -40.90 45.47 -7.54
C VAL A 8 -40.14 44.56 -8.49
N LEU A 9 -38.81 44.67 -8.49
CA LEU A 9 -37.90 43.71 -9.14
C LEU A 9 -37.74 42.49 -8.21
N VAL A 10 -38.30 41.36 -8.61
CA VAL A 10 -38.07 40.06 -7.95
C VAL A 10 -36.79 39.46 -8.53
N PHE A 11 -35.72 39.42 -7.73
CA PHE A 11 -34.51 38.66 -8.05
C PHE A 11 -34.76 37.17 -7.78
N PHE A 12 -34.80 36.36 -8.85
CA PHE A 12 -34.76 34.91 -8.76
C PHE A 12 -33.31 34.48 -8.52
N ALA A 13 -32.94 34.25 -7.26
CA ALA A 13 -31.67 33.61 -6.91
C ALA A 13 -31.82 32.09 -7.16
N CYS A 14 -31.44 31.64 -8.35
CA CYS A 14 -31.35 30.22 -8.67
C CYS A 14 -30.09 29.65 -8.01
N SER A 15 -30.21 29.21 -6.76
CA SER A 15 -29.17 28.44 -6.08
C SER A 15 -29.13 27.03 -6.67
N LEU A 16 -28.15 26.76 -7.55
CA LEU A 16 -27.77 25.42 -7.94
C LEU A 16 -27.16 24.70 -6.72
N ALA A 17 -28.01 24.13 -5.87
CA ALA A 17 -27.60 23.18 -4.87
C ALA A 17 -27.30 21.85 -5.60
N PHE A 18 -26.01 21.53 -5.77
CA PHE A 18 -25.61 20.17 -6.09
C PHE A 18 -26.12 19.25 -4.98
N PRO A 19 -26.78 18.13 -5.28
CA PRO A 19 -27.14 17.16 -4.25
C PRO A 19 -25.82 16.62 -3.69
N ALA A 20 -25.53 16.93 -2.43
CA ALA A 20 -24.48 16.27 -1.67
C ALA A 20 -24.86 14.80 -1.59
N GLN A 21 -24.32 13.99 -2.49
CA GLN A 21 -24.48 12.56 -2.46
C GLN A 21 -23.84 12.09 -1.15
N ALA A 22 -24.62 11.48 -0.26
CA ALA A 22 -24.11 11.00 1.00
C ALA A 22 -23.01 9.97 0.71
N GLN A 23 -21.80 10.21 1.23
CA GLN A 23 -20.68 9.28 1.10
C GLN A 23 -21.07 7.95 1.76
N HIS A 24 -20.93 6.84 1.04
CA HIS A 24 -21.28 5.50 1.51
C HIS A 24 -20.26 4.99 2.53
N LEU A 25 -18.99 5.29 2.30
CA LEU A 25 -17.89 4.86 3.16
C LEU A 25 -17.83 5.70 4.43
N LYS A 26 -17.81 5.00 5.58
CA LYS A 26 -17.58 5.59 6.91
C LYS A 26 -16.15 5.35 7.33
N ARG A 27 -15.61 6.25 8.15
CA ARG A 27 -14.28 6.08 8.72
C ARG A 27 -14.28 4.93 9.73
N ARG A 28 -13.33 4.00 9.61
CA ARG A 28 -13.25 2.84 10.52
C ARG A 28 -12.95 3.28 11.96
N PRO A 29 -13.40 2.51 12.96
CA PRO A 29 -12.99 2.70 14.34
C PRO A 29 -11.49 2.49 14.51
N PHE A 30 -10.86 3.24 15.41
CA PHE A 30 -9.41 3.24 15.55
C PHE A 30 -8.94 3.43 16.99
N LEU A 31 -8.24 2.42 17.54
CA LEU A 31 -7.65 2.54 18.87
C LEU A 31 -6.48 3.55 18.88
N GLY A 32 -5.55 3.43 17.93
CA GLY A 32 -4.43 4.35 17.73
C GLY A 32 -3.30 4.26 18.75
N VAL A 33 -2.78 3.05 18.95
CA VAL A 33 -1.58 2.75 19.75
C VAL A 33 -0.57 1.97 18.90
N GLN A 34 0.72 2.25 19.12
CA GLN A 34 1.79 1.32 18.81
C GLN A 34 2.07 0.50 20.06
N ILE A 35 2.20 -0.81 19.91
CA ILE A 35 2.31 -1.75 21.02
C ILE A 35 3.48 -2.70 20.82
N ALA A 36 4.05 -3.15 21.93
CA ALA A 36 5.10 -4.16 21.98
C ALA A 36 4.75 -5.24 23.02
N PRO A 37 5.32 -6.44 22.91
CA PRO A 37 5.30 -7.42 24.00
C PRO A 37 5.82 -6.81 25.30
N VAL A 38 5.30 -7.30 26.42
CA VAL A 38 5.82 -6.95 27.75
C VAL A 38 7.10 -7.76 27.97
N SER A 39 8.22 -7.09 28.29
CA SER A 39 9.47 -7.78 28.63
C SER A 39 9.37 -8.48 29.99
N ASP A 40 10.17 -9.52 30.22
CA ASP A 40 10.22 -10.25 31.50
C ASP A 40 10.46 -9.31 32.69
N SER A 41 11.38 -8.35 32.52
CA SER A 41 11.67 -7.33 33.53
C SER A 41 10.45 -6.45 33.84
N LEU A 42 9.67 -6.07 32.83
CA LEU A 42 8.46 -5.26 32.99
C LEU A 42 7.32 -6.10 33.59
N ALA A 43 7.21 -7.37 33.23
CA ALA A 43 6.24 -8.31 33.79
C ALA A 43 6.46 -8.49 35.30
N VAL A 44 7.70 -8.78 35.72
CA VAL A 44 8.10 -8.93 37.13
C VAL A 44 7.80 -7.66 37.93
N VAL A 45 8.20 -6.50 37.41
CA VAL A 45 8.00 -5.20 38.11
C VAL A 45 6.52 -4.85 38.28
N ASN A 46 5.66 -5.32 37.38
CA ASN A 46 4.22 -5.07 37.42
C ASN A 46 3.40 -6.24 37.99
N GLN A 47 4.05 -7.31 38.47
CA GLN A 47 3.40 -8.51 39.01
C GLN A 47 2.40 -9.15 38.03
N LEU A 48 2.78 -9.15 36.75
CA LEU A 48 2.04 -9.80 35.68
C LEU A 48 2.48 -11.25 35.52
N GLY A 49 1.61 -12.14 35.04
CA GLY A 49 2.04 -13.45 34.56
C GLY A 49 2.97 -13.30 33.35
N ASP A 50 3.82 -14.30 33.10
CA ASP A 50 4.74 -14.27 31.95
C ASP A 50 3.97 -14.05 30.64
N GLY A 51 4.35 -13.00 29.93
CA GLY A 51 3.73 -12.63 28.66
C GLY A 51 2.28 -12.15 28.78
N GLU A 52 1.84 -11.64 29.93
CA GLU A 52 0.53 -10.98 30.09
C GLU A 52 0.60 -9.46 29.84
N GLY A 53 -0.31 -8.98 29.01
CA GLY A 53 -0.50 -7.57 28.67
C GLY A 53 0.20 -7.13 27.39
N ALA A 54 0.03 -5.85 27.06
CA ALA A 54 0.68 -5.21 25.92
C ALA A 54 1.23 -3.85 26.32
N MET A 55 2.53 -3.61 26.09
CA MET A 55 3.15 -2.33 26.39
C MET A 55 2.82 -1.32 25.30
N VAL A 56 2.36 -0.12 25.69
CA VAL A 56 2.18 1.01 24.78
C VAL A 56 3.55 1.63 24.49
N VAL A 57 3.97 1.58 23.23
CA VAL A 57 5.20 2.21 22.73
C VAL A 57 4.94 3.67 22.41
N ALA A 58 3.87 3.94 21.65
CA ALA A 58 3.47 5.29 21.27
C ALA A 58 1.95 5.40 21.14
N VAL A 59 1.45 6.63 21.22
CA VAL A 59 0.03 6.95 21.07
C VAL A 59 -0.14 7.88 19.88
N ILE A 60 -0.99 7.48 18.95
CA ILE A 60 -1.24 8.24 17.73
C ILE A 60 -2.13 9.45 18.07
N PRO A 61 -1.77 10.69 17.68
CA PRO A 61 -2.59 11.87 17.93
C PRO A 61 -4.02 11.73 17.40
N ASN A 62 -4.96 12.44 18.04
CA ASN A 62 -6.39 12.44 17.68
C ASN A 62 -7.11 11.07 17.70
N SER A 63 -6.47 10.00 18.17
CA SER A 63 -7.03 8.65 18.29
C SER A 63 -7.89 8.42 19.53
N THR A 64 -8.52 7.24 19.62
CA THR A 64 -9.20 6.76 20.83
C THR A 64 -8.24 6.74 22.02
N ALA A 65 -7.03 6.21 21.84
CA ALA A 65 -6.02 6.11 22.88
C ALA A 65 -5.57 7.47 23.40
N ALA A 66 -5.38 8.44 22.50
CA ALA A 66 -5.10 9.83 22.87
C ALA A 66 -6.25 10.43 23.71
N ALA A 67 -7.51 10.19 23.31
CA ALA A 67 -8.68 10.65 24.05
C ALA A 67 -8.82 9.98 25.43
N LEU A 68 -8.45 8.69 25.54
CA LEU A 68 -8.36 7.96 26.80
C LEU A 68 -7.18 8.41 27.67
N ARG A 69 -6.27 9.23 27.13
CA ARG A 69 -5.02 9.66 27.78
C ARG A 69 -4.10 8.49 28.11
N LEU A 70 -4.05 7.48 27.24
CA LEU A 70 -2.98 6.49 27.23
C LEU A 70 -1.63 7.18 27.01
N LYS A 71 -0.56 6.59 27.51
CA LYS A 71 0.80 7.11 27.45
C LYS A 71 1.79 5.99 27.12
N PRO A 72 2.93 6.32 26.52
CA PRO A 72 4.06 5.39 26.45
C PRO A 72 4.37 4.78 27.82
N ASN A 73 4.75 3.49 27.82
CA ASN A 73 5.02 2.65 28.99
C ASN A 73 3.79 2.24 29.82
N ASP A 74 2.56 2.59 29.40
CA ASP A 74 1.38 1.92 29.95
C ASP A 74 1.37 0.45 29.54
N VAL A 75 0.99 -0.45 30.45
CA VAL A 75 0.73 -1.86 30.10
C VAL A 75 -0.76 -2.10 30.07
N ILE A 76 -1.31 -2.39 28.89
CA ILE A 76 -2.73 -2.74 28.71
C ILE A 76 -2.94 -4.17 29.18
N ILE A 77 -3.85 -4.37 30.14
CA ILE A 77 -4.15 -5.67 30.74
C ILE A 77 -5.58 -6.16 30.45
N SER A 78 -6.50 -5.25 30.09
CA SER A 78 -7.83 -5.63 29.64
C SER A 78 -8.48 -4.56 28.75
N ILE A 79 -9.26 -4.98 27.77
CA ILE A 79 -10.11 -4.08 26.96
C ILE A 79 -11.55 -4.62 27.01
N ASN A 80 -12.52 -3.78 27.39
CA ASN A 80 -13.93 -4.15 27.52
C ASN A 80 -14.17 -5.42 28.37
N LYS A 81 -13.39 -5.58 29.46
CA LYS A 81 -13.38 -6.73 30.37
C LYS A 81 -12.77 -8.02 29.82
N GLU A 82 -12.30 -8.03 28.58
CA GLU A 82 -11.51 -9.14 28.03
C GLU A 82 -10.04 -8.93 28.41
N THR A 83 -9.43 -9.96 28.99
CA THR A 83 -8.02 -9.97 29.37
C THR A 83 -7.14 -9.90 28.13
N ILE A 84 -6.17 -9.00 28.16
CA ILE A 84 -5.12 -8.91 27.13
C ILE A 84 -3.93 -9.71 27.65
N ARG A 85 -3.62 -10.82 26.98
CA ARG A 85 -2.42 -11.59 27.24
C ARG A 85 -1.32 -11.09 26.32
N THR A 86 -1.57 -10.99 25.03
CA THR A 86 -0.53 -10.61 24.06
C THR A 86 -0.80 -9.27 23.38
N ALA A 87 0.22 -8.70 22.73
CA ALA A 87 0.04 -7.56 21.83
C ALA A 87 -0.99 -7.86 20.72
N ASN A 88 -1.03 -9.10 20.22
CA ASN A 88 -2.00 -9.51 19.19
C ASN A 88 -3.45 -9.46 19.70
N ASP A 89 -3.69 -9.68 20.99
CA ASP A 89 -5.03 -9.59 21.57
C ASP A 89 -5.57 -8.15 21.49
N VAL A 90 -4.71 -7.14 21.65
CA VAL A 90 -5.09 -5.73 21.48
C VAL A 90 -5.53 -5.46 20.04
N VAL A 91 -4.77 -5.96 19.07
CA VAL A 91 -5.08 -5.81 17.64
C VAL A 91 -6.40 -6.50 17.31
N ALA A 92 -6.57 -7.76 17.73
CA ALA A 92 -7.78 -8.53 17.53
C ALA A 92 -8.99 -7.81 18.15
N LYS A 93 -8.84 -7.28 19.37
CA LYS A 93 -9.92 -6.57 20.04
C LYS A 93 -10.28 -5.26 19.34
N ALA A 94 -9.29 -4.47 18.96
CA ALA A 94 -9.51 -3.21 18.25
C ALA A 94 -10.26 -3.40 16.93
N ARG A 95 -10.07 -4.54 16.24
CA ARG A 95 -10.82 -4.88 15.01
C ARG A 95 -12.30 -5.12 15.23
N THR A 96 -12.72 -5.47 16.45
CA THR A 96 -14.14 -5.68 16.78
C THR A 96 -14.89 -4.40 17.11
N PHE A 97 -14.19 -3.28 17.22
CA PHE A 97 -14.81 -2.05 17.68
C PHE A 97 -15.84 -1.51 16.71
N THR A 98 -16.76 -0.72 17.25
CA THR A 98 -17.69 0.12 16.50
C THR A 98 -17.54 1.58 16.87
N THR A 99 -17.65 2.48 15.89
CA THR A 99 -17.49 3.92 16.12
C THR A 99 -18.46 4.43 17.18
N ALA A 100 -17.97 5.28 18.08
CA ALA A 100 -18.68 5.90 19.19
C ALA A 100 -19.15 4.95 20.31
N GLU A 101 -18.87 3.65 20.23
CA GLU A 101 -19.19 2.74 21.33
C GLU A 101 -18.36 3.05 22.57
N PRO A 102 -18.87 2.78 23.78
CA PRO A 102 -18.10 2.89 25.01
C PRO A 102 -16.93 1.90 25.01
N VAL A 103 -15.74 2.38 25.38
CA VAL A 103 -14.56 1.54 25.58
C VAL A 103 -13.99 1.72 26.97
N LEU A 104 -13.63 0.59 27.59
CA LEU A 104 -12.98 0.50 28.89
C LEU A 104 -11.62 -0.16 28.72
N VAL A 105 -10.55 0.54 29.07
CA VAL A 105 -9.18 0.00 28.99
C VAL A 105 -8.58 0.00 30.39
N SER A 106 -8.30 -1.18 30.92
CA SER A 106 -7.53 -1.30 32.17
C SER A 106 -6.06 -1.37 31.82
N ILE A 107 -5.27 -0.55 32.52
CA ILE A 107 -3.83 -0.46 32.34
C ILE A 107 -3.11 -0.55 33.67
N ILE A 108 -1.82 -0.85 33.61
CA ILE A 108 -0.86 -0.59 34.69
C ILE A 108 -0.03 0.62 34.28
N ARG A 109 -0.02 1.64 35.15
CA ARG A 109 0.80 2.84 35.01
C ARG A 109 1.45 3.15 36.35
N ASN A 110 2.77 3.27 36.38
CA ASN A 110 3.53 3.51 37.62
C ASN A 110 3.16 2.51 38.73
N LYS A 111 3.09 1.21 38.40
CA LYS A 111 2.71 0.11 39.29
C LYS A 111 1.29 0.19 39.89
N LYS A 112 0.44 1.05 39.35
CA LYS A 112 -0.96 1.18 39.76
C LYS A 112 -1.88 0.76 38.63
N GLN A 113 -2.87 -0.05 38.95
CA GLN A 113 -3.93 -0.37 38.02
C GLN A 113 -4.89 0.82 37.88
N LEU A 114 -5.13 1.25 36.66
CA LEU A 114 -6.07 2.32 36.31
C LEU A 114 -7.08 1.78 35.30
N THR A 115 -8.31 2.26 35.36
CA THR A 115 -9.32 2.00 34.32
C THR A 115 -9.65 3.30 33.60
N LEU A 116 -9.29 3.36 32.32
CA LEU A 116 -9.58 4.47 31.42
C LEU A 116 -10.90 4.20 30.71
N LYS A 117 -11.75 5.23 30.62
CA LYS A 117 -13.08 5.13 30.01
C LYS A 117 -13.25 6.20 28.95
N GLY A 118 -13.86 5.85 27.84
CA GLY A 118 -14.11 6.78 26.75
C GLY A 118 -15.04 6.19 25.70
N LYS A 119 -14.98 6.78 24.51
CA LYS A 119 -15.67 6.27 23.33
C LYS A 119 -14.67 6.01 22.23
N VAL A 120 -14.89 4.97 21.44
CA VAL A 120 -14.08 4.69 20.25
C VAL A 120 -14.24 5.82 19.25
N LYS A 121 -13.11 6.40 18.83
CA LYS A 121 -13.02 7.38 17.76
C LYS A 121 -12.74 6.70 16.42
N GLU A 122 -13.12 7.39 15.36
CA GLU A 122 -12.76 7.02 14.00
C GLU A 122 -11.26 7.23 13.74
N MET A 123 -10.73 6.53 12.73
CA MET A 123 -9.41 6.78 12.16
C MET A 123 -9.29 8.27 11.81
N PRO A 124 -8.26 8.99 12.32
CA PRO A 124 -8.03 10.37 11.96
C PRO A 124 -7.91 10.52 10.44
N ARG A 125 -8.41 11.65 9.91
CA ARG A 125 -8.13 12.03 8.54
C ARG A 125 -6.66 12.39 8.42
N GLU A 126 -6.10 12.06 7.27
CA GLU A 126 -4.76 12.46 6.92
C GLU A 126 -4.71 13.98 6.77
N GLU A 127 -3.65 14.56 7.33
CA GLU A 127 -3.35 15.97 7.24
C GLU A 127 -2.07 16.17 6.44
N ASP A 128 -2.02 17.28 5.70
CA ASP A 128 -0.88 17.66 4.87
C ASP A 128 -0.72 19.18 4.89
N ALA A 129 0.50 19.65 5.19
CA ALA A 129 0.77 21.08 5.27
C ALA A 129 0.74 21.74 3.88
N ALA A 130 1.08 21.01 2.82
CA ALA A 130 1.20 21.52 1.46
C ALA A 130 -0.06 21.23 0.59
N ALA A 131 -0.93 20.32 1.01
CA ALA A 131 -2.12 19.93 0.26
C ALA A 131 -3.44 20.06 1.03
N GLU A 132 -4.53 20.20 0.28
CA GLU A 132 -5.88 19.84 0.67
C GLU A 132 -6.04 18.32 0.48
N VAL A 133 -6.34 17.58 1.54
CA VAL A 133 -6.59 16.13 1.49
C VAL A 133 -8.08 15.88 1.29
N ILE A 134 -8.44 15.36 0.12
CA ILE A 134 -9.80 15.07 -0.29
C ILE A 134 -10.04 13.57 -0.16
N TYR A 135 -11.04 13.19 0.61
CA TYR A 135 -11.53 11.82 0.68
C TYR A 135 -12.78 11.69 -0.19
N ASP A 136 -12.76 10.73 -1.10
CA ASP A 136 -13.91 10.37 -1.94
C ASP A 136 -14.01 8.83 -1.99
N GLU A 137 -14.92 8.33 -2.80
CA GLU A 137 -15.12 6.91 -3.02
C GLU A 137 -15.45 6.63 -4.47
N VAL A 138 -15.30 5.38 -4.86
CA VAL A 138 -15.71 4.90 -6.18
C VAL A 138 -16.42 3.57 -6.06
N LYS A 139 -17.52 3.43 -6.80
CA LYS A 139 -18.23 2.16 -6.91
C LYS A 139 -17.33 1.16 -7.62
N VAL A 140 -17.16 -0.01 -7.00
CA VAL A 140 -16.49 -1.18 -7.60
C VAL A 140 -17.50 -2.33 -7.65
N ASP A 141 -17.12 -3.44 -8.28
CA ASP A 141 -17.98 -4.62 -8.48
C ASP A 141 -18.68 -5.03 -7.19
N HIS A 142 -17.92 -5.08 -6.10
CA HIS A 142 -18.42 -5.38 -4.76
C HIS A 142 -18.22 -4.17 -3.84
N GLY A 143 -19.29 -3.40 -3.63
CA GLY A 143 -19.25 -2.22 -2.75
C GLY A 143 -18.51 -1.00 -3.31
N TYR A 144 -17.69 -0.36 -2.48
CA TYR A 144 -17.03 0.91 -2.75
C TYR A 144 -15.57 0.88 -2.27
N ALA A 145 -14.66 1.41 -3.10
CA ALA A 145 -13.26 1.62 -2.74
C ALA A 145 -13.01 3.07 -2.33
N ARG A 146 -12.19 3.28 -1.30
CA ARG A 146 -11.83 4.62 -0.82
C ARG A 146 -10.79 5.26 -1.71
N LEU A 147 -11.04 6.51 -2.09
CA LEU A 147 -10.12 7.36 -2.83
C LEU A 147 -9.59 8.47 -1.92
N ILE A 148 -8.32 8.81 -2.08
CA ILE A 148 -7.67 9.90 -1.35
C ILE A 148 -6.86 10.72 -2.36
N ALA A 149 -7.14 12.00 -2.46
CA ALA A 149 -6.38 12.93 -3.28
C ALA A 149 -5.69 13.98 -2.41
N LYS A 150 -4.39 14.14 -2.60
CA LYS A 150 -3.63 15.28 -2.12
C LYS A 150 -3.56 16.32 -3.22
N LYS A 151 -4.38 17.34 -3.11
CA LYS A 151 -4.42 18.46 -4.04
C LYS A 151 -3.53 19.59 -3.50
N PRO A 152 -2.48 20.04 -4.22
CA PRO A 152 -1.67 21.16 -3.76
C PRO A 152 -2.54 22.39 -3.47
N LYS A 153 -2.21 23.14 -2.43
CA LYS A 153 -2.97 24.36 -2.08
C LYS A 153 -2.85 25.39 -3.21
N GLY A 154 -3.97 25.96 -3.61
CA GLY A 154 -4.03 26.98 -4.66
C GLY A 154 -5.22 26.84 -5.58
N LYS A 155 -5.21 27.62 -6.67
CA LYS A 155 -6.18 27.55 -7.76
C LYS A 155 -5.49 26.99 -9.00
N GLY A 156 -6.19 26.17 -9.77
CA GLY A 156 -5.71 25.66 -11.05
C GLY A 156 -5.86 24.16 -11.19
N LYS A 157 -5.33 23.66 -12.30
CA LYS A 157 -5.19 22.23 -12.58
C LYS A 157 -3.75 21.81 -12.33
N TYR A 158 -3.57 20.61 -11.80
CA TYR A 158 -2.27 20.09 -11.39
C TYR A 158 -1.94 18.82 -12.17
N PRO A 159 -0.69 18.67 -12.66
CA PRO A 159 -0.22 17.36 -13.10
C PRO A 159 -0.37 16.39 -11.92
N THR A 160 -0.88 15.19 -12.19
CA THR A 160 -1.33 14.30 -11.13
C THR A 160 -0.67 12.94 -11.22
N VAL A 161 -0.15 12.43 -10.10
CA VAL A 161 0.44 11.10 -9.98
C VAL A 161 -0.54 10.20 -9.24
N PHE A 162 -0.97 9.10 -9.87
CA PHE A 162 -1.68 8.02 -9.19
C PHE A 162 -0.66 7.02 -8.65
N PHE A 163 -0.53 6.95 -7.33
CA PHE A 163 0.30 5.97 -6.64
C PHE A 163 -0.43 4.62 -6.55
N LEU A 164 0.15 3.60 -7.18
CA LEU A 164 -0.31 2.21 -7.17
C LEU A 164 0.60 1.40 -6.25
N GLN A 165 0.04 0.95 -5.12
CA GLN A 165 0.76 0.21 -4.09
C GLN A 165 1.21 -1.19 -4.57
N GLY A 166 2.19 -1.76 -3.87
CA GLY A 166 2.66 -3.13 -4.11
C GLY A 166 1.68 -4.23 -3.71
N TYR A 167 2.21 -5.45 -3.57
CA TYR A 167 1.43 -6.68 -3.39
C TYR A 167 0.48 -6.67 -2.17
N GLY A 168 0.93 -6.09 -1.05
CA GLY A 168 0.24 -6.15 0.23
C GLY A 168 -1.17 -5.52 0.26
N CYS A 169 -1.95 -5.95 1.25
CA CYS A 169 -3.33 -5.53 1.52
C CYS A 169 -3.44 -4.49 2.65
N SER A 170 -2.38 -3.72 2.90
CA SER A 170 -2.42 -2.61 3.83
C SER A 170 -3.15 -1.41 3.23
N SER A 171 -3.70 -0.59 4.11
CA SER A 171 -4.31 0.69 3.73
C SER A 171 -3.22 1.72 3.44
N ILE A 172 -3.43 2.54 2.41
CA ILE A 172 -2.53 3.65 2.03
C ILE A 172 -2.96 4.99 2.67
N ASP A 173 -3.98 4.96 3.52
CA ASP A 173 -4.49 6.11 4.26
C ASP A 173 -3.68 6.42 5.51
N ASN A 174 -3.37 7.71 5.71
CA ASN A 174 -2.80 8.24 6.94
C ASN A 174 -1.55 7.47 7.42
N LEU A 175 -0.68 7.14 6.46
CA LEU A 175 0.63 6.57 6.72
C LEU A 175 1.45 7.48 7.66
N PRO A 176 2.28 6.91 8.55
CA PRO A 176 3.13 7.70 9.43
C PRO A 176 4.02 8.69 8.66
N PRO A 177 4.37 9.86 9.23
CA PRO A 177 5.22 10.85 8.53
C PRO A 177 6.60 10.33 8.12
N TYR A 178 7.12 9.34 8.84
CA TYR A 178 8.41 8.71 8.55
C TYR A 178 8.32 7.59 7.50
N ASP A 179 7.12 7.18 7.10
CA ASP A 179 6.92 6.13 6.11
C ASP A 179 7.52 6.56 4.75
N PRO A 180 8.41 5.78 4.14
CA PRO A 180 9.04 6.14 2.87
C PRO A 180 8.06 6.41 1.73
N GLN A 181 6.94 5.67 1.65
CA GLN A 181 5.92 5.91 0.62
C GLN A 181 5.22 7.25 0.86
N ARG A 182 4.94 7.59 2.13
CA ARG A 182 4.43 8.91 2.51
C ARG A 182 5.41 10.02 2.13
N ARG A 183 6.70 9.86 2.44
CA ARG A 183 7.75 10.84 2.11
C ARG A 183 7.89 11.07 0.61
N LEU A 184 7.78 10.02 -0.20
CA LEU A 184 7.74 10.12 -1.66
C LEU A 184 6.53 10.95 -2.13
N MET A 185 5.31 10.59 -1.67
CA MET A 185 4.09 11.28 -2.04
C MET A 185 4.10 12.76 -1.62
N ASP A 186 4.56 13.06 -0.41
CA ASP A 186 4.64 14.44 0.11
C ASP A 186 5.70 15.25 -0.65
N GLY A 187 6.81 14.61 -1.02
CA GLY A 187 7.83 15.22 -1.89
C GLY A 187 7.26 15.63 -3.25
N LEU A 188 6.43 14.77 -3.87
CA LEU A 188 5.75 15.12 -5.12
C LEU A 188 4.73 16.25 -4.94
N VAL A 189 3.96 16.24 -3.85
CA VAL A 189 3.05 17.36 -3.52
C VAL A 189 3.82 18.67 -3.37
N ALA A 190 4.97 18.66 -2.69
CA ALA A 190 5.82 19.83 -2.54
C ALA A 190 6.40 20.34 -3.88
N LYS A 191 6.52 19.48 -4.89
CA LYS A 191 6.92 19.84 -6.27
C LYS A 191 5.75 20.35 -7.13
N GLY A 192 4.53 20.40 -6.59
CA GLY A 192 3.35 20.92 -7.27
C GLY A 192 2.52 19.87 -8.02
N TYR A 193 2.78 18.58 -7.78
CA TYR A 193 1.93 17.50 -8.30
C TYR A 193 0.77 17.23 -7.36
N ALA A 194 -0.43 16.99 -7.90
CA ALA A 194 -1.43 16.29 -7.12
C ALA A 194 -1.04 14.81 -7.00
N VAL A 195 -1.34 14.21 -5.86
CA VAL A 195 -1.11 12.78 -5.63
C VAL A 195 -2.43 12.11 -5.33
N PHE A 196 -2.78 11.10 -6.12
CA PHE A 196 -3.97 10.31 -5.97
C PHE A 196 -3.61 8.90 -5.50
N LYS A 197 -4.39 8.35 -4.58
CA LYS A 197 -4.21 6.99 -4.06
C LYS A 197 -5.56 6.39 -3.72
N MET A 198 -5.59 5.06 -3.68
CA MET A 198 -6.81 4.29 -3.42
C MET A 198 -6.47 3.16 -2.45
N ASP A 199 -7.34 2.92 -1.47
CA ASP A 199 -7.28 1.63 -0.78
C ASP A 199 -7.86 0.54 -1.68
N LYS A 200 -7.16 -0.59 -1.74
CA LYS A 200 -7.68 -1.78 -2.41
C LYS A 200 -9.08 -2.17 -1.88
N PRO A 201 -9.92 -2.82 -2.70
CA PRO A 201 -11.17 -3.39 -2.23
C PRO A 201 -10.92 -4.29 -1.00
N GLY A 202 -11.75 -4.15 0.04
CA GLY A 202 -11.58 -4.92 1.28
C GLY A 202 -10.41 -4.50 2.18
N ALA A 203 -9.68 -3.42 1.86
CA ALA A 203 -8.67 -2.82 2.70
C ALA A 203 -9.11 -1.43 3.18
N GLY A 204 -8.52 -0.94 4.26
CA GLY A 204 -8.74 0.46 4.63
C GLY A 204 -10.14 0.72 5.19
N ASP A 205 -10.78 1.76 4.65
CA ASP A 205 -12.21 2.02 4.83
C ASP A 205 -13.02 1.58 3.59
N SER A 206 -12.43 0.89 2.61
CA SER A 206 -13.18 0.30 1.49
C SER A 206 -14.13 -0.77 2.03
N GLN A 207 -15.38 -0.78 1.57
CA GLN A 207 -16.44 -1.65 2.11
C GLN A 207 -17.22 -2.34 0.99
N GLY A 208 -17.71 -3.54 1.28
CA GLY A 208 -18.62 -4.31 0.44
C GLY A 208 -17.98 -5.44 -0.38
N SER A 209 -16.67 -5.38 -0.66
CA SER A 209 -15.88 -6.56 -1.01
C SER A 209 -15.59 -7.41 0.23
N GLY A 210 -15.19 -8.66 0.01
CA GLY A 210 -14.51 -9.46 1.04
C GLY A 210 -13.17 -8.82 1.45
N PRO A 211 -12.47 -9.36 2.46
CA PRO A 211 -11.13 -8.89 2.82
C PRO A 211 -10.21 -8.87 1.59
N CYS A 212 -9.32 -7.88 1.48
CA CYS A 212 -8.38 -7.79 0.35
C CYS A 212 -7.52 -9.06 0.15
N THR A 213 -7.29 -9.83 1.21
CA THR A 213 -6.58 -11.12 1.14
C THR A 213 -7.34 -12.18 0.34
N GLU A 214 -8.66 -12.02 0.17
CA GLU A 214 -9.55 -12.96 -0.54
C GLU A 214 -9.84 -12.56 -1.98
N ILE A 215 -9.62 -11.29 -2.35
CA ILE A 215 -9.94 -10.82 -3.70
C ILE A 215 -8.92 -11.34 -4.71
N GLY A 216 -9.39 -11.56 -5.94
CA GLY A 216 -8.54 -11.85 -7.10
C GLY A 216 -7.81 -10.59 -7.61
N TYR A 217 -6.81 -10.80 -8.46
CA TYR A 217 -6.10 -9.73 -9.14
C TYR A 217 -6.99 -9.03 -10.18
N GLU A 218 -7.91 -9.75 -10.83
CA GLU A 218 -8.86 -9.13 -11.77
C GLU A 218 -9.80 -8.11 -11.08
N GLU A 219 -10.28 -8.43 -9.87
CA GLU A 219 -11.08 -7.49 -9.05
C GLU A 219 -10.24 -6.25 -8.66
N GLU A 220 -8.97 -6.46 -8.28
CA GLU A 220 -8.04 -5.37 -7.95
C GLU A 220 -7.75 -4.48 -9.17
N LEU A 221 -7.49 -5.07 -10.34
CA LEU A 221 -7.30 -4.35 -11.62
C LEU A 221 -8.53 -3.53 -12.00
N THR A 222 -9.72 -4.10 -11.85
CA THR A 222 -10.98 -3.43 -12.15
C THR A 222 -11.16 -2.22 -11.24
N ALA A 223 -10.91 -2.37 -9.94
CA ALA A 223 -10.99 -1.27 -8.99
C ALA A 223 -10.03 -0.12 -9.34
N PHE A 224 -8.75 -0.43 -9.63
CA PHE A 224 -7.78 0.59 -10.04
C PHE A 224 -8.15 1.27 -11.37
N SER A 225 -8.71 0.52 -12.33
CA SER A 225 -9.15 1.06 -13.61
C SER A 225 -10.31 2.06 -13.45
N VAL A 226 -11.30 1.73 -12.62
CA VAL A 226 -12.42 2.64 -12.33
C VAL A 226 -11.93 3.87 -11.55
N ALA A 227 -11.00 3.69 -10.61
CA ALA A 227 -10.40 4.78 -9.87
C ALA A 227 -9.60 5.74 -10.77
N LEU A 228 -8.86 5.23 -11.77
CA LEU A 228 -8.15 6.06 -12.75
C LEU A 228 -9.14 6.87 -13.62
N LYS A 229 -10.25 6.27 -14.04
CA LYS A 229 -11.32 7.01 -14.76
C LYS A 229 -11.93 8.10 -13.89
N LYS A 230 -12.23 7.79 -12.61
CA LYS A 230 -12.75 8.75 -11.63
C LYS A 230 -11.75 9.87 -11.34
N LEU A 231 -10.45 9.58 -11.26
CA LEU A 231 -9.39 10.57 -11.12
C LEU A 231 -9.47 11.65 -12.23
N GLN A 232 -9.72 11.26 -13.47
CA GLN A 232 -9.78 12.19 -14.59
C GLN A 232 -11.00 13.12 -14.57
N THR A 233 -11.97 12.93 -13.66
CA THR A 233 -13.16 13.79 -13.57
C THR A 233 -13.02 14.92 -12.55
N TYR A 234 -11.95 14.95 -11.74
CA TYR A 234 -11.76 16.03 -10.78
C TYR A 234 -11.36 17.33 -11.50
N ASP A 235 -11.95 18.45 -11.09
CA ASP A 235 -11.76 19.76 -11.72
C ASP A 235 -10.33 20.32 -11.60
N PHE A 236 -9.62 19.92 -10.54
CA PHE A 236 -8.23 20.29 -10.27
C PHE A 236 -7.21 19.39 -10.97
N VAL A 237 -7.63 18.35 -11.70
CA VAL A 237 -6.70 17.46 -12.39
C VAL A 237 -6.40 17.99 -13.78
N ASP A 238 -5.11 18.12 -14.11
CA ASP A 238 -4.66 18.29 -15.48
C ASP A 238 -4.69 16.95 -16.21
N THR A 239 -5.79 16.69 -16.92
CA THR A 239 -6.03 15.43 -17.63
C THR A 239 -5.01 15.16 -18.74
N GLY A 240 -4.28 16.17 -19.22
CA GLY A 240 -3.19 15.99 -20.17
C GLY A 240 -1.90 15.45 -19.54
N ASN A 241 -1.77 15.60 -18.22
CA ASN A 241 -0.55 15.29 -17.45
C ASN A 241 -0.87 14.42 -16.22
N VAL A 242 -1.50 13.27 -16.47
CA VAL A 242 -1.71 12.20 -15.49
C VAL A 242 -0.60 11.17 -15.63
N PHE A 243 0.02 10.78 -14.53
CA PHE A 243 1.07 9.77 -14.45
C PHE A 243 0.67 8.65 -13.50
N LEU A 244 1.11 7.42 -13.79
CA LEU A 244 0.97 6.30 -12.87
C LEU A 244 2.33 6.01 -12.25
N PHE A 245 2.43 6.03 -10.93
CA PHE A 245 3.60 5.51 -10.21
C PHE A 245 3.24 4.15 -9.64
N GLY A 246 3.84 3.09 -10.18
CA GLY A 246 3.67 1.73 -9.71
C GLY A 246 4.85 1.28 -8.86
N HIS A 247 4.58 0.90 -7.61
CA HIS A 247 5.56 0.25 -6.73
C HIS A 247 5.37 -1.25 -6.75
N SER A 248 6.44 -2.02 -6.97
CA SER A 248 6.38 -3.49 -6.91
C SER A 248 5.32 -4.05 -7.86
N LEU A 249 4.36 -4.84 -7.38
CA LEU A 249 3.20 -5.29 -8.17
C LEU A 249 2.45 -4.14 -8.86
N GLY A 250 2.37 -2.96 -8.24
CA GLY A 250 1.75 -1.78 -8.83
C GLY A 250 2.40 -1.35 -10.15
N ALA A 251 3.70 -1.63 -10.35
CA ALA A 251 4.39 -1.41 -11.63
C ALA A 251 3.90 -2.36 -12.74
N ASN A 252 3.49 -3.58 -12.37
CA ASN A 252 2.86 -4.53 -13.29
C ASN A 252 1.40 -4.17 -13.56
N THR A 253 0.70 -3.57 -12.59
CA THR A 253 -0.68 -3.10 -12.71
C THR A 253 -0.81 -1.86 -13.60
N ALA A 254 0.12 -0.91 -13.49
CA ALA A 254 0.10 0.36 -14.22
C ALA A 254 -0.16 0.23 -15.74
N PRO A 255 0.59 -0.59 -16.52
CA PRO A 255 0.34 -0.74 -17.95
C PRO A 255 -1.02 -1.37 -18.26
N VAL A 256 -1.55 -2.22 -17.38
CA VAL A 256 -2.84 -2.87 -17.59
C VAL A 256 -3.96 -1.83 -17.57
N ILE A 257 -3.99 -0.98 -16.54
CA ILE A 257 -5.06 0.03 -16.40
C ILE A 257 -4.89 1.21 -17.36
N ALA A 258 -3.65 1.49 -17.78
CA ALA A 258 -3.34 2.54 -18.75
C ALA A 258 -3.75 2.17 -20.18
N ALA A 259 -3.90 0.87 -20.51
CA ALA A 259 -4.33 0.42 -21.84
C ALA A 259 -5.72 0.96 -22.22
N ASP A 260 -6.62 1.08 -21.25
CA ASP A 260 -7.99 1.56 -21.49
C ASP A 260 -8.19 3.04 -21.13
N THR A 261 -7.23 3.65 -20.43
CA THR A 261 -7.34 5.03 -19.95
C THR A 261 -6.02 5.76 -20.15
N LYS A 262 -6.00 6.71 -21.10
CA LYS A 262 -4.79 7.43 -21.49
C LYS A 262 -4.16 8.16 -20.31
N VAL A 263 -2.85 7.98 -20.18
CA VAL A 263 -1.97 8.68 -19.23
C VAL A 263 -0.74 9.21 -19.98
N LYS A 264 -0.11 10.26 -19.44
CA LYS A 264 1.09 10.89 -20.01
C LYS A 264 2.35 10.05 -19.83
N GLY A 265 2.40 9.26 -18.75
CA GLY A 265 3.47 8.31 -18.52
C GLY A 265 3.24 7.33 -17.37
N ILE A 266 4.01 6.24 -17.39
CA ILE A 266 4.09 5.23 -16.34
C ILE A 266 5.51 5.26 -15.76
N ILE A 267 5.59 5.26 -14.44
CA ILE A 267 6.83 5.08 -13.68
C ILE A 267 6.71 3.76 -12.94
N GLY A 268 7.61 2.82 -13.19
CA GLY A 268 7.72 1.57 -12.44
C GLY A 268 8.95 1.61 -11.54
N TYR A 269 8.75 1.35 -10.24
CA TYR A 269 9.85 1.12 -9.30
C TYR A 269 9.76 -0.30 -8.72
N GLY A 270 10.89 -1.00 -8.73
CA GLY A 270 11.04 -2.25 -8.01
C GLY A 270 10.19 -3.40 -8.59
N MET A 271 10.17 -3.52 -9.91
CA MET A 271 9.28 -4.44 -10.61
C MET A 271 9.94 -5.79 -10.99
N ALA A 272 9.11 -6.81 -11.20
CA ALA A 272 9.57 -8.13 -11.67
C ALA A 272 10.19 -8.09 -13.08
N GLY A 273 9.65 -7.26 -13.98
CA GLY A 273 10.17 -7.10 -15.34
C GLY A 273 9.81 -8.22 -16.32
N LYS A 274 9.06 -9.25 -15.90
CA LYS A 274 8.72 -10.45 -16.69
C LYS A 274 7.39 -11.10 -16.22
N PRO A 275 6.85 -12.10 -16.95
CA PRO A 275 5.69 -12.89 -16.50
C PRO A 275 5.88 -13.50 -15.10
N TRP A 276 4.79 -13.64 -14.34
CA TRP A 276 4.84 -13.96 -12.91
C TRP A 276 5.46 -15.32 -12.59
N PHE A 277 5.18 -16.34 -13.40
CA PHE A 277 5.76 -17.67 -13.29
C PHE A 277 7.28 -17.63 -13.40
N GLU A 278 7.81 -16.93 -14.41
CA GLU A 278 9.25 -16.77 -14.59
C GLU A 278 9.88 -16.01 -13.42
N TYR A 279 9.22 -14.94 -12.97
CA TYR A 279 9.64 -14.20 -11.78
C TYR A 279 9.69 -15.08 -10.52
N MET A 280 8.71 -15.94 -10.30
CA MET A 280 8.71 -16.86 -9.15
C MET A 280 9.87 -17.87 -9.20
N LEU A 281 10.29 -18.30 -10.39
CA LEU A 281 11.49 -19.14 -10.51
C LEU A 281 12.76 -18.38 -10.09
N ASP A 282 12.86 -17.09 -10.44
CA ASP A 282 13.97 -16.24 -9.99
C ASP A 282 13.93 -16.03 -8.47
N VAL A 283 12.74 -15.83 -7.89
CA VAL A 283 12.55 -15.73 -6.43
C VAL A 283 13.10 -16.99 -5.74
N PHE A 284 12.77 -18.18 -6.25
CA PHE A 284 13.23 -19.44 -5.63
C PHE A 284 14.68 -19.80 -5.91
N ARG A 285 15.33 -19.21 -6.91
CA ARG A 285 16.71 -19.52 -7.27
C ARG A 285 17.66 -18.36 -7.03
N GLU A 286 17.49 -17.27 -7.76
CA GLU A 286 18.39 -16.12 -7.73
C GLU A 286 18.30 -15.38 -6.40
N GLN A 287 17.10 -15.00 -5.97
CA GLN A 287 16.93 -14.27 -4.71
C GLN A 287 17.39 -15.10 -3.51
N ARG A 288 17.08 -16.40 -3.49
CA ARG A 288 17.56 -17.31 -2.43
C ARG A 288 19.08 -17.35 -2.34
N ALA A 289 19.77 -17.38 -3.48
CA ALA A 289 21.23 -17.31 -3.51
C ALA A 289 21.74 -15.96 -2.96
N GLU A 290 21.09 -14.84 -3.28
CA GLU A 290 21.45 -13.51 -2.76
C GLU A 290 21.31 -13.39 -1.24
N ILE A 291 20.29 -14.02 -0.66
CA ILE A 291 20.03 -14.03 0.78
C ILE A 291 20.77 -15.17 1.53
N GLY A 292 21.65 -15.89 0.83
CA GLY A 292 22.62 -16.81 1.45
C GLY A 292 22.14 -18.25 1.65
N PHE A 293 21.13 -18.72 0.92
CA PHE A 293 20.76 -20.14 0.93
C PHE A 293 21.87 -21.00 0.34
N ASP A 294 22.03 -22.22 0.87
CA ASP A 294 22.99 -23.19 0.35
C ASP A 294 22.68 -23.55 -1.11
N PRO A 295 23.62 -23.38 -2.06
CA PRO A 295 23.40 -23.68 -3.47
C PRO A 295 22.97 -25.13 -3.74
N VAL A 296 23.48 -26.11 -2.98
CA VAL A 296 23.07 -27.51 -3.14
C VAL A 296 21.60 -27.67 -2.78
N ARG A 297 21.17 -27.06 -1.68
CA ARG A 297 19.77 -27.05 -1.27
C ARG A 297 18.87 -26.34 -2.27
N ILE A 298 19.31 -25.23 -2.86
CA ILE A 298 18.56 -24.53 -3.93
C ILE A 298 18.35 -25.49 -5.12
N ASP A 299 19.38 -26.22 -5.53
CA ASP A 299 19.25 -27.17 -6.65
C ASP A 299 18.28 -28.32 -6.34
N GLU A 300 18.31 -28.87 -5.14
CA GLU A 300 17.35 -29.88 -4.68
C GLU A 300 15.92 -29.33 -4.63
N ASP A 301 15.72 -28.17 -4.03
CA ASP A 301 14.41 -27.52 -3.92
C ASP A 301 13.82 -27.23 -5.32
N MET A 302 14.64 -26.79 -6.27
CA MET A 302 14.18 -26.44 -7.62
C MET A 302 13.70 -27.65 -8.44
N GLN A 303 14.11 -28.88 -8.10
CA GLN A 303 13.52 -30.09 -8.69
C GLN A 303 12.04 -30.27 -8.31
N VAL A 304 11.58 -29.56 -7.27
CA VAL A 304 10.18 -29.58 -6.80
C VAL A 304 9.49 -28.27 -7.11
N LEU A 305 10.13 -27.15 -6.78
CA LEU A 305 9.55 -25.81 -6.92
C LEU A 305 9.27 -25.47 -8.38
N GLY A 306 10.09 -25.89 -9.34
CA GLY A 306 9.80 -25.66 -10.77
C GLY A 306 8.45 -26.26 -11.19
N PRO A 307 8.28 -27.60 -11.11
CA PRO A 307 7.02 -28.26 -11.42
C PRO A 307 5.84 -27.76 -10.57
N LEU A 308 6.03 -27.60 -9.25
CA LEU A 308 4.99 -27.12 -8.34
C LEU A 308 4.48 -25.72 -8.75
N THR A 309 5.40 -24.79 -9.00
CA THR A 309 5.05 -23.42 -9.41
C THR A 309 4.30 -23.42 -10.75
N TYR A 310 4.70 -24.29 -11.68
CA TYR A 310 4.02 -24.42 -12.96
C TYR A 310 2.59 -24.94 -12.77
N GLU A 311 2.41 -26.05 -12.05
CA GLU A 311 1.10 -26.65 -11.79
C GLU A 311 0.15 -25.68 -11.06
N LEU A 312 0.68 -24.92 -10.10
CA LEU A 312 -0.08 -23.92 -9.36
C LEU A 312 -0.47 -22.72 -10.22
N LEU A 313 0.49 -22.07 -10.89
CA LEU A 313 0.27 -20.78 -11.55
C LEU A 313 -0.22 -20.89 -12.99
N VAL A 314 0.33 -21.84 -13.75
CA VAL A 314 0.02 -22.06 -15.17
C VAL A 314 -1.01 -23.16 -15.34
N GLY A 315 -0.84 -24.28 -14.62
CA GLY A 315 -1.79 -25.38 -14.60
C GLY A 315 -3.09 -25.08 -13.83
N LYS A 316 -3.12 -23.97 -13.09
CA LYS A 316 -4.26 -23.49 -12.29
C LYS A 316 -4.77 -24.49 -11.25
N LYS A 317 -3.94 -25.45 -10.83
CA LYS A 317 -4.35 -26.41 -9.80
C LYS A 317 -4.57 -25.70 -8.46
N PRO A 318 -5.63 -26.04 -7.72
CA PRO A 318 -5.84 -25.53 -6.36
C PRO A 318 -4.66 -25.89 -5.44
N ALA A 319 -4.29 -24.97 -4.54
CA ALA A 319 -3.22 -25.22 -3.58
C ALA A 319 -3.55 -26.41 -2.65
N GLU A 320 -4.83 -26.60 -2.32
CA GLU A 320 -5.35 -27.69 -1.50
C GLU A 320 -5.18 -29.06 -2.17
N GLU A 321 -5.33 -29.11 -3.50
CA GLU A 321 -5.12 -30.32 -4.30
C GLU A 321 -3.62 -30.66 -4.36
N LEU A 322 -2.79 -29.66 -4.66
CA LEU A 322 -1.34 -29.82 -4.69
C LEU A 322 -0.78 -30.25 -3.33
N ALA A 323 -1.34 -29.74 -2.23
CA ALA A 323 -0.97 -30.11 -0.87
C ALA A 323 -1.35 -31.55 -0.47
N GLN A 324 -2.05 -32.32 -1.32
CA GLN A 324 -2.26 -33.75 -1.09
C GLN A 324 -0.99 -34.57 -1.34
N ASP A 325 -0.07 -34.08 -2.18
CA ASP A 325 1.28 -34.65 -2.32
C ASP A 325 2.14 -34.14 -1.14
N PRO A 326 2.67 -35.03 -0.27
CA PRO A 326 3.49 -34.62 0.87
C PRO A 326 4.72 -33.79 0.49
N LYS A 327 5.31 -34.04 -0.69
CA LYS A 327 6.46 -33.30 -1.21
C LYS A 327 6.05 -31.88 -1.54
N TYR A 328 4.95 -31.70 -2.27
CA TYR A 328 4.44 -30.37 -2.60
C TYR A 328 3.93 -29.62 -1.38
N LYS A 329 3.25 -30.30 -0.46
CA LYS A 329 2.79 -29.70 0.80
C LYS A 329 3.93 -29.04 1.56
N GLN A 330 5.05 -29.74 1.75
CA GLN A 330 6.21 -29.18 2.44
C GLN A 330 6.71 -27.90 1.76
N HIS A 331 6.83 -27.89 0.43
CA HIS A 331 7.32 -26.72 -0.30
C HIS A 331 6.28 -25.59 -0.39
N LEU A 332 4.99 -25.91 -0.45
CA LEU A 332 3.93 -24.91 -0.33
C LEU A 332 4.01 -24.19 1.01
N GLU A 333 4.13 -24.93 2.11
CA GLU A 333 4.22 -24.36 3.47
C GLU A 333 5.52 -23.54 3.63
N GLN A 334 6.67 -24.06 3.19
CA GLN A 334 7.99 -23.45 3.43
C GLN A 334 8.38 -22.36 2.45
N SER A 335 7.92 -22.46 1.19
CA SER A 335 8.38 -21.57 0.10
C SER A 335 7.29 -20.64 -0.39
N PHE A 336 6.01 -21.01 -0.25
CA PHE A 336 4.86 -20.18 -0.61
C PHE A 336 4.10 -19.64 0.61
N GLU A 337 4.56 -19.94 1.83
CA GLU A 337 3.87 -19.58 3.08
C GLU A 337 2.42 -20.06 3.09
N TYR A 338 2.18 -21.26 2.56
CA TYR A 338 0.84 -21.84 2.50
C TYR A 338 0.28 -22.09 3.90
N ASP A 339 -0.90 -21.55 4.18
CA ASP A 339 -1.52 -21.59 5.53
C ASP A 339 -2.46 -22.79 5.75
N GLY A 340 -2.63 -23.64 4.74
CA GLY A 340 -3.55 -24.77 4.77
C GLY A 340 -5.01 -24.42 4.44
N LYS A 341 -5.32 -23.16 4.09
CA LYS A 341 -6.68 -22.64 3.85
C LYS A 341 -6.81 -21.87 2.54
N GLY A 342 -5.93 -22.16 1.58
CA GLY A 342 -5.95 -21.55 0.25
C GLY A 342 -5.12 -20.26 0.14
N HIS A 343 -4.41 -19.84 1.18
CA HIS A 343 -3.57 -18.64 1.12
C HIS A 343 -2.11 -18.98 0.94
N ILE A 344 -1.45 -18.28 0.02
CA ILE A 344 0.00 -18.27 -0.18
C ILE A 344 0.47 -16.82 -0.10
N PHE A 345 1.59 -16.57 0.56
CA PHE A 345 2.12 -15.23 0.81
C PHE A 345 1.05 -14.25 1.36
N GLY A 346 0.14 -14.76 2.18
CA GLY A 346 -0.93 -13.96 2.81
C GLY A 346 -2.10 -13.56 1.91
N ARG A 347 -2.22 -14.07 0.67
CA ARG A 347 -3.41 -13.89 -0.19
C ARG A 347 -3.88 -15.21 -0.77
N HIS A 348 -5.16 -15.28 -1.13
CA HIS A 348 -5.73 -16.45 -1.77
C HIS A 348 -4.95 -16.79 -3.06
N TYR A 349 -4.59 -18.07 -3.28
CA TYR A 349 -3.67 -18.49 -4.35
C TYR A 349 -4.10 -18.07 -5.76
N ARG A 350 -5.42 -17.98 -5.99
CA ARG A 350 -6.03 -17.46 -7.23
C ARG A 350 -5.51 -16.08 -7.63
N PHE A 351 -5.14 -15.24 -6.67
CA PHE A 351 -4.55 -13.93 -6.96
C PHE A 351 -3.28 -14.05 -7.83
N MET A 352 -2.36 -14.96 -7.49
CA MET A 352 -1.15 -15.17 -8.29
C MET A 352 -1.40 -15.92 -9.60
N GLN A 353 -2.42 -16.78 -9.63
CA GLN A 353 -2.89 -17.38 -10.88
C GLN A 353 -3.36 -16.29 -11.84
N GLU A 354 -4.16 -15.33 -11.39
CA GLU A 354 -4.68 -14.27 -12.23
C GLU A 354 -3.57 -13.28 -12.68
N ILE A 355 -2.59 -12.97 -11.83
CA ILE A 355 -1.41 -12.19 -12.26
C ILE A 355 -0.67 -12.89 -13.40
N GLN A 356 -0.54 -14.22 -13.34
CA GLN A 356 0.14 -15.01 -14.37
C GLN A 356 -0.57 -14.93 -15.74
N ASP A 357 -1.88 -14.70 -15.77
CA ASP A 357 -2.66 -14.65 -17.04
C ASP A 357 -2.55 -13.30 -17.76
N VAL A 358 -1.95 -12.29 -17.11
CA VAL A 358 -1.74 -10.98 -17.70
C VAL A 358 -0.81 -11.10 -18.92
N PRO A 359 -1.24 -10.66 -20.12
CA PRO A 359 -0.41 -10.72 -21.32
C PRO A 359 0.68 -9.65 -21.27
N TYR A 360 1.78 -9.96 -20.59
CA TYR A 360 2.75 -9.00 -20.05
C TYR A 360 3.21 -7.91 -21.03
N HIS A 361 3.88 -8.24 -22.15
CA HIS A 361 4.35 -7.22 -23.10
C HIS A 361 3.21 -6.55 -23.88
N LYS A 362 2.06 -7.22 -24.04
CA LYS A 362 0.90 -6.67 -24.74
C LYS A 362 0.31 -5.51 -23.95
N THR A 363 0.24 -5.58 -22.62
CA THR A 363 -0.30 -4.49 -21.81
C THR A 363 0.56 -3.24 -21.92
N TRP A 364 1.89 -3.39 -21.93
CA TRP A 364 2.80 -2.26 -22.16
C TRP A 364 2.66 -1.63 -23.55
N ARG A 365 2.52 -2.46 -24.59
CA ARG A 365 2.25 -1.98 -25.95
C ARG A 365 0.93 -1.22 -26.02
N ASP A 366 -0.13 -1.81 -25.45
CA ASP A 366 -1.49 -1.28 -25.51
C ASP A 366 -1.63 0.01 -24.65
N ALA A 367 -0.83 0.16 -23.58
CA ALA A 367 -0.74 1.40 -22.78
C ALA A 367 -0.19 2.60 -23.57
N ASP A 368 0.64 2.36 -24.58
CA ASP A 368 1.11 3.35 -25.56
C ASP A 368 1.49 4.71 -24.92
N THR A 369 2.32 4.71 -23.88
CA THR A 369 2.68 5.93 -23.11
C THR A 369 4.17 6.00 -22.76
N ASN A 370 4.68 7.14 -22.27
CA ASN A 370 6.08 7.27 -21.88
C ASN A 370 6.37 6.43 -20.65
N VAL A 371 7.53 5.77 -20.59
CA VAL A 371 7.86 4.85 -19.50
C VAL A 371 9.21 5.20 -18.85
N LEU A 372 9.22 5.23 -17.54
CA LEU A 372 10.41 5.25 -16.71
C LEU A 372 10.44 3.98 -15.85
N ILE A 373 11.48 3.16 -16.02
CA ILE A 373 11.73 2.00 -15.16
C ILE A 373 12.92 2.31 -14.25
N ILE A 374 12.70 2.21 -12.95
CA ILE A 374 13.69 2.49 -11.91
C ILE A 374 14.02 1.19 -11.18
N TYR A 375 15.30 0.86 -11.08
CA TYR A 375 15.79 -0.25 -10.29
C TYR A 375 16.66 0.25 -9.13
N GLY A 376 16.33 -0.18 -7.91
CA GLY A 376 17.13 0.03 -6.71
C GLY A 376 18.23 -1.02 -6.57
N GLY A 377 19.48 -0.60 -6.37
CA GLY A 377 20.64 -1.50 -6.26
C GLY A 377 20.59 -2.44 -5.06
N ALA A 378 19.84 -2.08 -4.01
CA ALA A 378 19.60 -2.91 -2.83
C ALA A 378 18.19 -3.54 -2.82
N ASP A 379 17.44 -3.48 -3.93
CA ASP A 379 16.09 -4.03 -4.04
C ASP A 379 16.14 -5.56 -4.18
N LEU A 380 15.90 -6.27 -3.06
CA LEU A 380 15.86 -7.74 -3.03
C LEU A 380 14.70 -8.33 -3.85
N PRO A 381 13.44 -7.83 -3.75
CA PRO A 381 12.31 -8.35 -4.53
C PRO A 381 12.42 -8.19 -6.04
N SER A 382 13.15 -7.19 -6.53
CA SER A 382 13.33 -6.97 -7.98
C SER A 382 14.43 -7.82 -8.60
N ILE A 383 15.28 -8.42 -7.75
CA ILE A 383 16.30 -9.42 -8.07
C ILE A 383 17.42 -8.91 -8.98
N SER A 384 17.12 -8.48 -10.21
CA SER A 384 18.14 -8.16 -11.19
C SER A 384 17.82 -6.88 -11.98
N PRO A 385 18.80 -5.96 -12.13
CA PRO A 385 18.64 -4.82 -13.02
C PRO A 385 18.46 -5.27 -14.49
N HIS A 386 18.92 -6.47 -14.82
CA HIS A 386 18.78 -7.03 -16.16
C HIS A 386 17.33 -7.15 -16.60
N ASN A 387 16.42 -7.57 -15.71
CA ASN A 387 14.99 -7.70 -16.01
C ASN A 387 14.37 -6.34 -16.40
N SER A 388 14.74 -5.28 -15.68
CA SER A 388 14.33 -3.91 -15.97
C SER A 388 14.90 -3.41 -17.31
N GLN A 389 16.16 -3.71 -17.61
CA GLN A 389 16.80 -3.34 -18.87
C GLN A 389 16.20 -4.09 -20.07
N LEU A 390 15.93 -5.39 -19.93
CA LEU A 390 15.25 -6.18 -20.96
C LEU A 390 13.88 -5.61 -21.28
N LEU A 391 13.09 -5.25 -20.26
CA LEU A 391 11.81 -4.59 -20.47
C LEU A 391 11.98 -3.28 -21.24
N VAL A 392 12.87 -2.37 -20.79
CA VAL A 392 13.10 -1.09 -21.48
C VAL A 392 13.53 -1.29 -22.93
N ASN A 393 14.37 -2.28 -23.21
CA ASN A 393 14.76 -2.63 -24.58
C ASN A 393 13.57 -3.15 -25.39
N ALA A 394 12.73 -4.01 -24.82
CA ALA A 394 11.52 -4.50 -25.47
C ALA A 394 10.55 -3.34 -25.79
N LEU A 395 10.34 -2.42 -24.86
CA LEU A 395 9.49 -1.24 -25.06
C LEU A 395 10.04 -0.33 -26.16
N ASN A 396 11.34 -0.06 -26.16
CA ASN A 396 11.98 0.73 -27.21
C ASN A 396 12.05 0.02 -28.57
N THR A 397 11.99 -1.32 -28.59
CA THR A 397 11.81 -2.08 -29.83
C THR A 397 10.41 -1.88 -30.41
N MET A 398 9.38 -1.83 -29.55
CA MET A 398 8.00 -1.59 -29.98
C MET A 398 7.74 -0.12 -30.36
N ARG A 399 8.30 0.82 -29.60
CA ARG A 399 8.19 2.26 -29.86
C ARG A 399 9.49 2.97 -29.45
N PRO A 400 10.39 3.30 -30.40
CA PRO A 400 11.68 3.90 -30.09
C PRO A 400 11.58 5.19 -29.27
N GLY A 401 12.41 5.30 -28.23
CA GLY A 401 12.46 6.47 -27.34
C GLY A 401 11.31 6.56 -26.33
N SER A 402 10.46 5.54 -26.25
CA SER A 402 9.31 5.52 -25.35
C SER A 402 9.67 5.18 -23.91
N ALA A 403 10.77 4.48 -23.68
CA ALA A 403 11.14 3.95 -22.37
C ALA A 403 12.55 4.35 -21.97
N THR A 404 12.71 4.67 -20.69
CA THR A 404 13.98 5.05 -20.08
C THR A 404 14.26 4.20 -18.85
N TYR A 405 15.53 3.83 -18.65
CA TYR A 405 15.99 3.07 -17.49
C TYR A 405 16.77 4.00 -16.55
N GLN A 406 16.53 3.87 -15.25
CA GLN A 406 17.31 4.55 -14.20
C GLN A 406 17.74 3.55 -13.12
N PHE A 407 18.92 3.77 -12.57
CA PHE A 407 19.53 2.93 -11.55
C PHE A 407 19.85 3.75 -10.31
N LEU A 408 19.31 3.37 -9.16
CA LEU A 408 19.58 3.97 -7.87
C LEU A 408 20.42 2.99 -7.05
N SER A 409 21.75 3.12 -7.12
CA SER A 409 22.70 2.10 -6.66
C SER A 409 22.59 1.72 -5.19
N ASP A 410 22.14 2.63 -4.33
CA ASP A 410 22.13 2.49 -2.88
C ASP A 410 20.74 2.30 -2.26
N THR A 411 19.70 2.18 -3.10
CA THR A 411 18.30 2.22 -2.65
C THR A 411 17.65 0.84 -2.65
N ASP A 412 16.88 0.55 -1.60
CA ASP A 412 16.18 -0.71 -1.41
C ASP A 412 14.77 -0.73 -2.02
N HIS A 413 14.01 -1.81 -1.78
CA HIS A 413 12.63 -1.93 -2.26
C HIS A 413 11.65 -0.93 -1.62
N GLY A 414 11.94 -0.48 -0.40
CA GLY A 414 11.15 0.48 0.38
C GLY A 414 11.54 1.94 0.17
N PHE A 415 12.36 2.27 -0.83
CA PHE A 415 12.85 3.63 -1.14
C PHE A 415 13.84 4.21 -0.11
N ILE A 416 14.46 3.39 0.75
CA ILE A 416 15.48 3.85 1.70
C ILE A 416 16.89 3.62 1.15
N LYS A 417 17.83 4.51 1.51
CA LYS A 417 19.25 4.35 1.22
C LYS A 417 19.87 3.39 2.23
N VAL A 418 20.44 2.29 1.76
CA VAL A 418 21.06 1.24 2.60
C VAL A 418 22.44 0.82 2.10
N GLY A 419 22.82 1.20 0.88
CA GLY A 419 24.06 0.75 0.24
C GLY A 419 23.81 -0.47 -0.62
N THR A 420 24.42 -1.61 -0.30
CA THR A 420 24.26 -2.85 -1.08
C THR A 420 23.14 -3.76 -0.55
N LYS A 421 22.74 -4.78 -1.32
CA LYS A 421 21.85 -5.85 -0.82
C LYS A 421 22.40 -6.54 0.43
N GLN A 422 23.73 -6.71 0.53
CA GLN A 422 24.35 -7.32 1.71
C GLN A 422 24.32 -6.38 2.92
N ASP A 423 24.39 -5.07 2.72
CA ASP A 423 24.18 -4.09 3.79
C ASP A 423 22.73 -4.15 4.30
N LEU A 424 21.75 -4.24 3.39
CA LEU A 424 20.35 -4.42 3.75
C LEU A 424 20.13 -5.69 4.58
N LEU A 425 20.68 -6.83 4.16
CA LEU A 425 20.53 -8.10 4.87
C LEU A 425 21.13 -8.04 6.28
N ARG A 426 22.30 -7.41 6.44
CA ARG A 426 22.89 -7.16 7.76
C ARG A 426 22.02 -6.24 8.62
N LEU A 427 21.49 -5.18 8.02
CA LEU A 427 20.64 -4.22 8.72
C LEU A 427 19.32 -4.86 9.19
N GLN A 428 18.69 -5.69 8.36
CA GLN A 428 17.46 -6.41 8.71
C GLN A 428 17.61 -7.37 9.90
N GLN A 429 18.84 -7.80 10.19
CA GLN A 429 19.17 -8.63 11.35
C GLN A 429 19.49 -7.80 12.61
N SER A 430 19.54 -6.47 12.50
CA SER A 430 19.82 -5.57 13.61
C SER A 430 18.54 -5.09 14.30
N ASP A 431 18.65 -4.77 15.59
CA ASP A 431 17.55 -4.18 16.36
C ASP A 431 17.18 -2.76 15.87
N ASP A 432 18.02 -2.13 15.05
CA ASP A 432 17.90 -0.74 14.59
C ASP A 432 17.18 -0.61 13.23
N PHE A 433 16.79 -1.71 12.57
CA PHE A 433 16.22 -1.66 11.20
C PHE A 433 15.04 -0.70 11.08
N GLU A 434 14.07 -0.79 11.98
CA GLU A 434 12.88 0.08 11.97
C GLU A 434 13.25 1.55 12.14
N ALA A 435 14.12 1.87 13.11
CA ALA A 435 14.61 3.23 13.31
C ALA A 435 15.37 3.75 12.08
N TYR A 436 16.15 2.88 11.44
CA TYR A 436 16.88 3.21 10.22
C TYR A 436 15.93 3.55 9.07
N VAL A 437 14.90 2.73 8.83
CA VAL A 437 13.87 2.97 7.78
C VAL A 437 13.24 4.35 7.94
N HIS A 438 12.92 4.76 9.18
CA HIS A 438 12.29 6.04 9.46
C HIS A 438 13.12 7.25 8.99
N GLU A 439 14.43 7.14 9.07
CA GLU A 439 15.36 8.25 8.84
C GLU A 439 15.91 8.29 7.41
N HIS A 440 16.05 7.13 6.74
CA HIS A 440 16.89 6.97 5.55
C HIS A 440 16.16 6.92 4.20
N PHE A 441 14.92 7.40 4.08
CA PHE A 441 14.27 7.59 2.78
C PHE A 441 15.17 8.34 1.78
N ASN A 442 15.24 7.88 0.53
CA ASN A 442 16.04 8.48 -0.52
C ASN A 442 15.29 9.65 -1.21
N PRO A 443 15.66 10.92 -0.94
CA PRO A 443 15.02 12.07 -1.59
C PRO A 443 15.36 12.21 -3.08
N GLU A 444 16.44 11.58 -3.58
CA GLU A 444 16.81 11.64 -5.00
C GLU A 444 15.72 11.04 -5.90
N LEU A 445 14.92 10.11 -5.37
CA LEU A 445 13.77 9.57 -6.07
C LEU A 445 12.79 10.69 -6.44
N VAL A 446 12.45 11.60 -5.52
CA VAL A 446 11.54 12.72 -5.79
C VAL A 446 12.09 13.63 -6.90
N GLU A 447 13.38 13.97 -6.85
CA GLU A 447 14.03 14.81 -7.85
C GLU A 447 14.06 14.15 -9.23
N MET A 448 14.36 12.85 -9.28
CA MET A 448 14.36 12.07 -10.52
C MET A 448 12.97 12.04 -11.17
N LEU A 449 11.94 11.78 -10.38
CA LEU A 449 10.56 11.77 -10.86
C LEU A 449 10.12 13.14 -11.39
N ASP A 450 10.39 14.21 -10.63
CA ASP A 450 10.08 15.58 -11.04
C ASP A 450 10.78 15.95 -12.35
N SER A 451 12.09 15.66 -12.45
CA SER A 451 12.87 15.94 -13.66
C SER A 451 12.32 15.19 -14.88
N TRP A 452 12.01 13.90 -14.73
CA TRP A 452 11.50 13.08 -15.83
C TRP A 452 10.11 13.54 -16.29
N MET A 453 9.18 13.76 -15.35
CA MET A 453 7.83 14.25 -15.66
C MET A 453 7.87 15.62 -16.33
N LYS A 454 8.68 16.56 -15.83
CA LYS A 454 8.84 17.88 -16.48
C LYS A 454 9.37 17.76 -17.91
N GLY A 455 10.36 16.90 -18.14
CA GLY A 455 10.89 16.65 -19.48
C GLY A 455 9.80 16.26 -20.48
N ILE A 456 8.96 15.28 -20.12
CA ILE A 456 7.89 14.82 -21.02
C ILE A 456 6.67 15.75 -21.09
N MET A 457 6.46 16.62 -20.09
CA MET A 457 5.44 17.67 -20.16
C MET A 457 5.83 18.80 -21.13
N GLN A 458 7.12 19.12 -21.26
CA GLN A 458 7.61 20.24 -22.07
C GLN A 458 7.76 19.92 -23.57
N HIS A 459 7.82 18.65 -23.96
CA HIS A 459 8.09 18.22 -25.34
C HIS A 459 6.84 18.05 -26.22
N GLN A 460 5.84 18.94 -26.14
CA GLN A 460 4.69 18.96 -27.05
C GLN A 460 4.34 20.35 -27.57
#